data_AF-A0A536LQ96-F1
#
_entry.id   AF-A0A536LQ96-F1
#
_cell.length_a   1.000
_cell.length_b   1.000
_cell.length_c   1.000
_cell.angle_alpha   90.00
_cell.angle_beta   90.00
_cell.angle_gamma   90.00
#
_symmetry.space_group_name_H-M   'P 1'
#
loop_
_entity.id
_entity.type
_entity.pdbx_description
1 polymer ?
#
loop_
_entity_poly.entity_id
_entity_poly.type
_entity_poly.pdbx_seq_one_letter_code
_entity_poly.pdbx_strand_id
1 'polypeptide(L)'
;MSGARTLACHVCGDPLTDANSAVCNTCGNPFHLRLRNDTEGRDCGDIWINEQFLSLEFACFICLRRESPTAAEEPPVGRGH
;
A
#
# COMPACT_ATOMS: atom_id res chain seq x y z
N MET A 1 -33.03 -9.13 2.24
CA MET A 1 -32.18 -8.14 1.55
C MET A 1 -30.89 -8.03 2.34
N SER A 2 -29.79 -8.65 1.88
CA SER A 2 -28.49 -8.52 2.55
C SER A 2 -27.94 -7.13 2.29
N GLY A 3 -27.80 -6.32 3.34
CA GLY A 3 -27.13 -5.02 3.26
C GLY A 3 -25.64 -5.24 2.98
N ALA A 4 -25.16 -4.74 1.84
CA ALA A 4 -23.73 -4.68 1.59
C ALA A 4 -23.11 -3.78 2.68
N ARG A 5 -22.20 -4.34 3.48
CA ARG A 5 -21.39 -3.53 4.40
C ARG A 5 -20.48 -2.66 3.56
N THR A 6 -20.72 -1.35 3.55
CA THR A 6 -19.77 -0.38 3.02
C THR A 6 -18.51 -0.44 3.86
N LEU A 7 -17.45 -1.03 3.33
CA LEU A 7 -16.12 -0.98 3.94
C LEU A 7 -15.56 0.43 3.79
N ALA A 8 -14.79 0.89 4.76
CA ALA A 8 -14.15 2.20 4.75
C ALA A 8 -12.63 2.04 4.69
N CYS A 9 -11.96 2.94 3.97
CA CYS A 9 -10.52 2.96 3.85
C CYS A 9 -9.90 3.26 5.22
N HIS A 10 -8.99 2.40 5.68
CA HIS A 10 -8.30 2.60 6.94
C HIS A 10 -7.42 3.86 6.97
N VAL A 11 -7.00 4.35 5.80
CA VAL A 11 -6.06 5.48 5.68
C VAL A 11 -6.78 6.82 5.63
N CYS A 12 -7.84 6.96 4.82
CA CYS A 12 -8.54 8.23 4.65
C CYS A 12 -9.96 8.25 5.24
N GLY A 13 -10.53 7.10 5.60
CA GLY A 13 -11.89 6.98 6.15
C GLY A 13 -13.01 7.00 5.10
N ASP A 14 -12.72 7.28 3.82
CA ASP A 14 -13.74 7.31 2.77
C ASP A 14 -14.21 5.89 2.41
N PRO A 15 -15.44 5.74 1.87
CA PRO A 15 -15.95 4.46 1.41
C PRO A 15 -15.05 3.76 0.38
N LEU A 16 -14.99 2.44 0.49
CA LEU A 16 -14.36 1.55 -0.48
C LEU A 16 -15.43 0.94 -1.38
N THR A 17 -15.00 0.59 -2.58
CA THR A 17 -15.71 -0.31 -3.47
C THR A 17 -14.86 -1.54 -3.69
N ASP A 18 -15.48 -2.68 -4.01
CA ASP A 18 -14.74 -3.91 -4.30
C ASP A 18 -13.79 -3.75 -5.51
N ALA A 19 -14.06 -2.80 -6.40
CA ALA A 19 -13.26 -2.53 -7.59
C ALA A 19 -12.03 -1.63 -7.34
N ASN A 20 -11.90 -1.00 -6.16
CA ASN A 20 -10.84 -0.02 -5.88
C ASN A 20 -10.19 -0.20 -4.50
N SER A 21 -10.15 -1.44 -3.99
CA SER A 21 -9.63 -1.73 -2.66
C SER A 21 -8.73 -2.96 -2.60
N ALA A 22 -7.83 -2.96 -1.63
CA ALA A 22 -6.98 -4.08 -1.25
C ALA A 22 -6.89 -4.19 0.28
N VAL A 23 -6.40 -5.31 0.78
CA VAL A 23 -6.16 -5.55 2.21
C VAL A 23 -4.66 -5.46 2.48
N CYS A 24 -4.27 -4.70 3.50
CA CYS A 24 -2.86 -4.57 3.87
C CYS A 24 -2.34 -5.86 4.51
N ASN A 25 -1.21 -6.38 3.99
CA ASN A 25 -0.56 -7.59 4.50
C ASN A 25 -0.06 -7.43 5.95
N THR A 26 0.29 -6.20 6.37
CA THR A 26 0.82 -5.89 7.70
C THR A 26 -0.26 -5.76 8.77
N CYS A 27 -1.33 -4.98 8.52
CA CYS A 27 -2.34 -4.68 9.53
C CYS A 27 -3.70 -5.33 9.30
N GLY A 28 -3.91 -5.98 8.15
CA GLY A 28 -5.17 -6.65 7.81
C GLY A 28 -6.34 -5.71 7.50
N ASN A 29 -6.14 -4.39 7.54
CA ASN A 29 -7.20 -3.42 7.25
C ASN A 29 -7.29 -3.09 5.75
N PRO A 30 -8.50 -2.78 5.23
CA PRO A 30 -8.69 -2.46 3.83
C PRO A 30 -8.30 -0.99 3.52
N PHE A 31 -7.82 -0.75 2.30
CA PHE A 31 -7.40 0.58 1.83
C PHE A 31 -7.67 0.77 0.33
N HIS A 32 -7.70 2.02 -0.16
CA HIS A 32 -7.86 2.30 -1.59
C HIS A 32 -6.63 1.87 -2.38
N LEU A 33 -6.86 1.09 -3.45
CA LEU A 33 -5.85 0.74 -4.44
C LEU A 33 -6.48 0.73 -5.82
N ARG A 34 -5.85 1.42 -6.78
CA ARG A 34 -6.21 1.35 -8.19
C ARG A 34 -5.71 0.03 -8.77
N LEU A 35 -6.63 -0.90 -9.01
CA LEU A 35 -6.34 -2.17 -9.67
C LEU A 35 -6.16 -2.04 -11.19
N ARG A 36 -6.61 -0.92 -11.77
CA ARG A 36 -6.51 -0.63 -13.21
C ARG A 36 -6.03 0.80 -13.42
N ASN A 37 -5.14 1.00 -14.39
CA ASN A 37 -4.57 2.32 -14.71
C ASN A 37 -5.52 3.22 -15.52
N ASP A 38 -6.53 2.64 -16.17
CA ASP A 38 -7.51 3.33 -17.01
C ASP A 38 -8.75 3.79 -16.24
N THR A 39 -8.81 3.52 -14.92
CA THR A 39 -9.95 3.84 -14.08
C THR A 39 -9.57 4.95 -13.10
N GLU A 40 -10.44 5.95 -12.95
CA GLU A 40 -10.25 6.98 -11.94
C GLU A 40 -10.25 6.37 -10.54
N GLY A 41 -9.36 6.87 -9.69
CA GLY A 41 -9.23 6.41 -8.32
C GLY A 41 -8.04 7.06 -7.62
N ARG A 42 -7.84 6.66 -6.38
CA ARG A 42 -6.72 7.11 -5.55
C ARG A 42 -6.03 5.90 -4.96
N ASP A 43 -4.75 6.07 -4.63
CA ASP A 43 -3.98 5.07 -3.90
C ASP A 43 -3.77 5.56 -2.46
N CYS A 44 -4.15 4.73 -1.50
CA CYS A 44 -3.92 4.94 -0.07
C CYS A 44 -2.87 3.96 0.48
N GLY A 45 -2.14 3.31 -0.40
CA GLY A 45 -1.07 2.38 -0.11
C GLY A 45 -0.27 2.13 -1.37
N ASP A 46 0.59 1.12 -1.31
CA ASP A 46 1.43 0.72 -2.41
C ASP A 46 1.39 -0.80 -2.63
N ILE A 47 1.80 -1.19 -3.84
CA ILE A 47 1.95 -2.57 -4.26
C ILE A 47 3.30 -2.75 -4.96
N TRP A 48 4.05 -3.77 -4.54
CA TRP A 48 5.34 -4.10 -5.17
C TRP A 48 5.50 -5.61 -5.27
N ILE A 49 6.45 -6.03 -6.10
CA ILE A 49 6.88 -7.42 -6.17
C ILE A 49 7.98 -7.59 -5.11
N ASN A 50 7.76 -8.48 -4.15
CA ASN A 50 8.83 -8.96 -3.31
C ASN A 50 9.66 -9.97 -4.10
N GLU A 51 10.86 -9.58 -4.54
CA GLU A 51 11.71 -10.41 -5.39
C GLU A 51 12.24 -11.66 -4.66
N GLN A 52 12.34 -11.64 -3.33
CA GLN A 52 12.82 -12.78 -2.55
C GLN A 52 11.80 -13.92 -2.52
N PHE A 53 10.51 -13.58 -2.42
CA PHE A 53 9.42 -14.54 -2.33
C PHE A 53 8.58 -14.64 -3.60
N LEU A 54 8.91 -13.86 -4.64
CA LEU A 54 8.20 -13.75 -5.91
C LEU A 54 6.69 -13.55 -5.72
N SER A 55 6.32 -12.68 -4.78
CA SER A 55 4.94 -12.40 -4.38
C SER A 55 4.58 -10.93 -4.60
N LEU A 56 3.29 -10.64 -4.75
CA LEU A 56 2.79 -9.27 -4.66
C LEU A 56 2.55 -8.92 -3.19
N GLU A 57 3.13 -7.82 -2.75
CA GLU A 57 2.93 -7.27 -1.42
C GLU A 57 2.05 -6.03 -1.48
N PHE A 58 1.11 -5.93 -0.54
CA PHE A 58 0.14 -4.85 -0.44
C PHE A 58 0.28 -4.18 0.92
N ALA A 59 0.57 -2.89 0.97
CA ALA A 59 0.67 -2.18 2.24
C ALA A 59 0.03 -0.79 2.20
N CYS A 60 -0.74 -0.48 3.24
CA CYS A 60 -1.33 0.84 3.40
C CYS A 60 -0.27 1.87 3.85
N PHE A 61 -0.47 3.15 3.51
CA PHE A 61 0.49 4.21 3.88
C PHE A 61 0.62 4.44 5.39
N ILE A 62 -0.32 3.96 6.22
CA ILE A 62 -0.16 3.99 7.68
C ILE A 62 0.96 3.04 8.11
N CYS A 63 1.04 1.83 7.53
CA CYS A 63 2.09 0.86 7.83
C CYS A 63 3.43 1.29 7.22
N LEU A 64 3.43 1.67 5.93
CA LEU A 64 4.66 2.06 5.22
C LEU A 64 5.36 3.28 5.86
N ARG A 65 4.61 4.26 6.38
CA ARG A 65 5.20 5.40 7.10
C ARG A 65 5.77 5.04 8.48
N ARG A 66 5.33 3.94 9.09
CA ARG A 66 5.89 3.45 10.35
C ARG A 66 7.18 2.67 10.14
N GLU A 67 7.32 2.03 8.97
CA GLU A 67 8.52 1.31 8.51
C GLU A 67 9.62 2.25 7.99
N SER A 68 9.59 3.53 8.33
CA SER A 68 10.70 4.46 8.09
C SER A 68 11.65 4.64 9.30
N PRO A 69 12.32 3.61 9.85
CA PRO A 69 13.58 3.85 10.52
C PRO A 69 14.69 3.90 9.46
N THR A 70 15.28 5.08 9.29
CA THR A 70 16.49 5.37 8.50
C THR A 70 16.31 5.36 6.97
N ALA A 71 16.37 6.55 6.38
CA ALA A 71 17.08 6.71 5.12
C ALA A 71 18.44 6.03 5.33
N ALA A 72 18.67 4.89 4.67
CA ALA A 72 20.00 4.36 4.54
C ALA A 72 20.83 5.47 3.89
N GLU A 73 21.69 6.13 4.68
CA GLU A 73 22.78 6.91 4.13
C GLU A 73 23.44 6.04 3.06
N GLU A 74 23.39 6.50 1.81
CA GLU A 74 24.22 5.94 0.75
C GLU A 74 25.65 5.86 1.29
N PRO A 75 26.27 4.67 1.33
CA PRO A 75 27.67 4.58 1.74
C PRO A 75 28.48 5.50 0.83
N PRO A 76 29.37 6.36 1.36
CA PRO A 76 30.13 7.29 0.54
C PRO A 76 30.94 6.51 -0.48
N VAL A 77 30.52 6.56 -1.74
CA VAL A 77 31.24 5.93 -2.85
C VAL A 77 32.59 6.64 -3.03
N GLY A 78 33.66 5.92 -2.67
CA GLY A 78 35.02 6.09 -3.17
C GLY A 78 35.70 7.44 -2.95
N ARG A 79 36.57 7.53 -1.92
CA ARG A 79 37.72 8.44 -2.01
C ARG A 79 38.67 7.86 -3.06
N GLY A 80 38.58 8.36 -4.29
CA GLY A 80 39.58 8.10 -5.33
C GLY A 80 40.97 8.54 -4.88
N HIS A 81 41.97 7.74 -5.26
CA HIS A 81 43.39 7.95 -5.01
C HIS A 81 43.98 9.14 -5.76
#